data_AF-A0A820QEX8-F1
#
_entry.id   AF-A0A820QEX8-F1
#
_cell.length_a   1.000
_cell.length_b   1.000
_cell.length_c   1.000
_cell.angle_alpha   90.00
_cell.angle_beta   90.00
_cell.angle_gamma   90.00
#
_symmetry.space_group_name_H-M   'P 1'
#
loop_
_entity.id
_entity.type
_entity.pdbx_description
1 polymer ?
#
loop_
_entity_poly.entity_id
_entity_poly.type
_entity_poly.pdbx_seq_one_letter_code
_entity_poly.pdbx_strand_id
1 'polypeptide(L)'
;PDLTEKQGSKEGFGYCSRDPRHNNTALWTDEGNPENYGFFYTGAVIDYTKTEPIIYRPPSDDGTIKFLRTPQYDTDWLSAPEFIASFDVGSNIYFFFREKADEQRDIFPRI
;
A
#
# COMPACT_ATOMS: atom_id res chain seq x y z
N PRO A 1 -22.87 -10.65 -19.20
CA PRO A 1 -22.50 -10.42 -17.78
C PRO A 1 -23.31 -9.24 -17.25
N ASP A 2 -24.23 -9.55 -16.35
CA ASP A 2 -25.14 -8.59 -15.75
C ASP A 2 -24.36 -7.63 -14.83
N LEU A 3 -24.37 -6.33 -15.13
CA LEU A 3 -23.63 -5.30 -14.38
C LEU A 3 -24.39 -4.83 -13.13
N THR A 4 -25.53 -5.44 -12.80
CA THR A 4 -26.36 -5.06 -11.65
C THR A 4 -26.07 -5.81 -10.36
N GLU A 5 -25.06 -6.68 -10.31
CA GLU A 5 -24.57 -7.16 -9.02
C GLU A 5 -23.75 -6.03 -8.38
N LYS A 6 -24.44 -5.15 -7.63
CA LYS A 6 -23.79 -4.26 -6.66
C LYS A 6 -23.14 -5.14 -5.60
N GLN A 7 -21.96 -5.63 -5.92
CA GLN A 7 -20.98 -6.08 -4.95
C GLN A 7 -20.83 -4.92 -3.97
N GLY A 8 -21.30 -5.12 -2.73
CA GLY A 8 -21.44 -4.05 -1.73
C GLY A 8 -20.18 -3.19 -1.72
N SER A 9 -20.33 -1.87 -1.77
CA SER A 9 -19.21 -0.94 -1.93
C SER A 9 -18.17 -1.20 -0.86
N LYS A 10 -17.14 -2.00 -1.18
CA LYS A 10 -15.95 -2.09 -0.34
C LYS A 10 -15.37 -0.68 -0.31
N GLU A 11 -15.24 -0.10 0.87
CA GLU A 11 -14.59 1.20 1.02
C GLU A 11 -13.21 1.08 0.35
N GLY A 12 -12.91 1.95 -0.61
CA GLY A 12 -11.63 1.95 -1.35
C GLY A 12 -10.40 2.31 -0.48
N PHE A 13 -10.58 2.35 0.84
CA PHE A 13 -9.54 2.62 1.80
C PHE A 13 -8.40 1.62 1.66
N GLY A 14 -7.18 2.13 1.53
CA GLY A 14 -5.98 1.30 1.37
C GLY A 14 -5.84 0.65 -0.01
N TYR A 15 -6.87 0.57 -0.84
CA TYR A 15 -6.76 0.01 -2.20
C TYR A 15 -6.16 1.00 -3.20
N CYS A 16 -6.61 2.26 -3.13
CA CYS A 16 -6.14 3.32 -4.00
C CYS A 16 -6.14 4.68 -3.30
N SER A 17 -5.39 5.62 -3.86
CA SER A 17 -5.40 7.00 -3.39
C SER A 17 -6.69 7.72 -3.74
N ARG A 18 -7.11 8.65 -2.88
CA ARG A 18 -8.29 9.51 -3.12
C ARG A 18 -8.03 10.60 -4.15
N ASP A 19 -6.79 11.06 -4.29
CA ASP A 19 -6.40 12.04 -5.32
C ASP A 19 -5.88 11.29 -6.57
N PRO A 20 -6.46 11.52 -7.77
CA PRO A 20 -6.03 10.87 -9.00
C PRO A 20 -4.62 11.27 -9.46
N ARG A 21 -4.02 12.29 -8.86
CA ARG A 21 -2.65 12.76 -9.14
C ARG A 21 -1.61 12.05 -8.26
N HIS A 22 -2.02 11.23 -7.31
CA HIS A 22 -1.08 10.46 -6.48
C HIS A 22 -0.60 9.23 -7.22
N ASN A 23 0.72 9.03 -7.17
CA ASN A 23 1.33 7.81 -7.64
C ASN A 23 1.01 6.66 -6.67
N ASN A 24 0.41 5.60 -7.20
CA ASN A 24 0.07 4.39 -6.47
C ASN A 24 0.63 3.17 -7.20
N THR A 25 0.74 2.07 -6.48
CA THR A 25 1.00 0.76 -7.05
C THR A 25 0.09 -0.27 -6.40
N ALA A 26 -0.31 -1.27 -7.17
CA ALA A 26 -1.13 -2.36 -6.67
C ALA A 26 -0.76 -3.66 -7.39
N LEU A 27 -0.85 -4.75 -6.65
CA LEU A 27 -0.62 -6.10 -7.16
C LEU A 27 -1.62 -7.05 -6.51
N TRP A 28 -2.08 -8.04 -7.27
CA TRP A 28 -2.86 -9.16 -6.77
C TRP A 28 -2.06 -10.43 -6.93
N THR A 29 -2.06 -11.29 -5.91
CA THR A 29 -1.53 -12.65 -5.99
C THR A 29 -2.31 -13.56 -5.05
N ASP A 30 -2.49 -14.82 -5.43
CA ASP A 30 -3.05 -15.91 -4.63
C ASP A 30 -2.00 -16.98 -4.26
N GLU A 31 -0.76 -16.80 -4.74
CA GLU A 31 0.36 -17.67 -4.41
C GLU A 31 1.17 -17.11 -3.23
N GLY A 32 1.74 -18.01 -2.41
CA GLY A 32 2.61 -17.64 -1.28
C GLY A 32 1.93 -16.96 -0.08
N ASN A 33 0.63 -16.70 -0.16
CA ASN A 33 -0.16 -16.10 0.91
C ASN A 33 -0.61 -17.13 1.97
N PRO A 34 -0.93 -16.69 3.20
CA PRO A 34 -1.49 -17.58 4.22
C PRO A 34 -2.75 -18.27 3.71
N GLU A 35 -2.80 -19.59 3.88
CA GLU A 35 -3.93 -20.44 3.48
C GLU A 35 -4.29 -20.33 1.97
N ASN A 36 -3.35 -19.90 1.11
CA ASN A 36 -3.53 -19.67 -0.33
C ASN A 36 -4.70 -18.72 -0.66
N TYR A 37 -4.99 -17.78 0.24
CA TYR A 37 -5.91 -16.69 -0.07
C TYR A 37 -5.29 -15.75 -1.09
N GLY A 38 -6.13 -15.27 -2.00
CA GLY A 38 -5.79 -14.12 -2.80
C GLY A 38 -5.73 -12.84 -1.96
N PHE A 39 -4.69 -12.03 -2.16
CA PHE A 39 -4.58 -10.71 -1.54
C PHE A 39 -4.10 -9.61 -2.49
N PHE A 40 -4.68 -8.42 -2.30
CA PHE A 40 -4.15 -7.20 -2.88
C PHE A 40 -3.02 -6.69 -2.01
N TYR A 41 -1.96 -6.22 -2.64
CA TYR A 41 -0.83 -5.55 -2.03
C TYR A 41 -0.74 -4.18 -2.66
N THR A 42 -0.85 -3.13 -1.86
CA THR A 42 -0.99 -1.77 -2.37
C THR A 42 -0.02 -0.82 -1.70
N GLY A 43 0.59 0.05 -2.50
CA GLY A 43 1.33 1.22 -2.03
C GLY A 43 0.56 2.46 -2.46
N ALA A 44 0.03 3.21 -1.50
CA ALA A 44 -0.82 4.36 -1.79
C ALA A 44 -0.70 5.45 -0.71
N VAL A 45 -1.29 6.60 -0.99
CA VAL A 45 -1.51 7.68 -0.02
C VAL A 45 -3.00 7.83 0.22
N ILE A 46 -3.45 7.61 1.46
CA ILE A 46 -4.88 7.41 1.78
C ILE A 46 -5.63 8.68 2.20
N ASP A 47 -4.91 9.79 2.43
CA ASP A 47 -5.48 11.09 2.75
C ASP A 47 -5.34 12.10 1.60
N TYR A 48 -6.10 13.20 1.70
CA TYR A 48 -6.02 14.30 0.74
C TYR A 48 -4.82 15.23 1.01
N THR A 49 -4.25 15.16 2.21
CA THR A 49 -3.15 16.03 2.67
C THR A 49 -1.76 15.49 2.34
N LYS A 50 -1.66 14.30 1.73
CA LYS A 50 -0.41 13.58 1.47
C LYS A 50 0.38 13.19 2.71
N THR A 51 -0.29 13.08 3.86
CA THR A 51 0.36 12.86 5.16
C THR A 51 0.30 11.40 5.60
N GLU A 52 -0.46 10.56 4.90
CA GLU A 52 -0.63 9.15 5.25
C GLU A 52 -0.29 8.23 4.08
N PRO A 53 1.01 8.02 3.80
CA PRO A 53 1.44 6.93 2.94
C PRO A 53 1.25 5.58 3.66
N ILE A 54 0.94 4.54 2.88
CA ILE A 54 0.72 3.20 3.39
C ILE A 54 1.20 2.15 2.38
N ILE A 55 1.86 1.11 2.89
CA ILE A 55 1.88 -0.19 2.23
C ILE A 55 0.86 -1.08 2.95
N TYR A 56 -0.10 -1.62 2.22
CA TYR A 56 -1.31 -2.25 2.77
C TYR A 56 -1.61 -3.61 2.13
N ARG A 57 -2.12 -4.53 2.95
CA ARG A 57 -2.79 -5.76 2.53
C ARG A 57 -4.16 -5.81 3.24
N PRO A 58 -5.28 -5.89 2.52
CA PRO A 58 -6.61 -5.97 3.12
C PRO A 58 -6.79 -7.28 3.90
N PRO A 59 -7.81 -7.36 4.77
CA PRO A 59 -8.17 -8.64 5.39
C PRO A 59 -8.73 -9.60 4.33
N SER A 60 -8.76 -10.90 4.64
CA SER A 60 -9.46 -11.88 3.78
C SER A 60 -10.96 -11.58 3.76
N ASP A 61 -11.65 -12.02 2.71
CA ASP A 61 -13.08 -11.77 2.54
C ASP A 61 -13.92 -12.36 3.69
N ASP A 62 -13.46 -13.44 4.31
CA ASP A 62 -14.08 -14.08 5.47
C ASP A 62 -13.62 -13.48 6.82
N GLY A 63 -12.64 -12.55 6.80
CA GLY A 63 -12.11 -11.86 7.99
C GLY A 63 -11.20 -12.71 8.89
N THR A 64 -10.88 -13.95 8.48
CA THR A 64 -10.00 -14.88 9.18
C THR A 64 -8.58 -14.36 9.22
N ILE A 65 -8.08 -13.84 8.09
CA ILE A 65 -6.78 -13.22 7.98
C ILE A 65 -6.93 -11.71 8.17
N LYS A 66 -6.22 -11.16 9.16
CA LYS A 66 -6.21 -9.72 9.42
C LYS A 66 -5.40 -8.97 8.37
N PHE A 67 -5.77 -7.70 8.20
CA PHE A 67 -5.03 -6.78 7.37
C PHE A 67 -3.59 -6.61 7.87
N LEU A 68 -2.69 -6.22 6.97
CA LEU A 68 -1.36 -5.74 7.30
C LEU A 68 -1.21 -4.32 6.80
N ARG A 69 -0.52 -3.49 7.57
CA ARG A 69 -0.14 -2.14 7.17
C ARG A 69 1.20 -1.74 7.78
N THR A 70 1.88 -0.81 7.13
CA THR A 70 3.00 -0.10 7.75
C THR A 70 2.52 0.73 8.96
N PRO A 71 3.38 0.94 9.98
CA PRO A 71 3.10 1.84 11.09
C PRO A 71 2.67 3.23 10.61
N GLN A 72 1.72 3.82 11.33
CA GLN A 72 1.15 5.11 10.94
C GLN A 72 2.07 6.25 11.43
N TYR A 73 2.31 7.22 10.57
CA TYR A 73 3.11 8.43 10.85
C TYR A 73 4.56 8.16 11.28
N ASP A 74 5.09 6.98 10.96
CA ASP A 74 6.46 6.60 11.23
C ASP A 74 7.33 6.85 9.99
N THR A 75 8.15 7.90 10.04
CA THR A 75 8.99 8.29 8.91
C THR A 75 10.19 7.37 8.70
N ASP A 76 10.51 6.52 9.68
CA ASP A 76 11.54 5.49 9.51
C ASP A 76 11.04 4.36 8.58
N TRP A 77 9.72 4.26 8.39
CA TRP A 77 9.10 3.33 7.46
C TRP A 77 8.77 3.95 6.11
N LEU A 78 8.14 5.12 6.08
CA LEU A 78 7.74 5.82 4.86
C LEU A 78 7.77 7.34 5.04
N SER A 79 8.60 8.05 4.26
CA SER A 79 8.83 9.49 4.37
C SER A 79 8.46 10.23 3.06
N ALA A 80 7.18 10.61 2.94
CA ALA A 80 6.62 11.22 1.72
C ALA A 80 6.95 10.42 0.43
N PRO A 81 6.60 9.12 0.36
CA PRO A 81 6.92 8.27 -0.77
C PRO A 81 6.05 8.56 -2.00
N GLU A 82 6.63 8.28 -3.17
CA GLU A 82 5.95 8.24 -4.45
C GLU A 82 6.13 6.83 -5.03
N PHE A 83 5.06 6.05 -5.03
CA PHE A 83 5.09 4.64 -5.45
C PHE A 83 5.24 4.51 -6.97
N ILE A 84 6.03 3.54 -7.42
CA ILE A 84 6.34 3.36 -8.84
C ILE A 84 5.80 2.01 -9.33
N ALA A 85 6.12 0.93 -8.61
CA ALA A 85 5.73 -0.42 -9.01
C ALA A 85 5.76 -1.39 -7.83
N SER A 86 5.08 -2.52 -7.98
CA SER A 86 5.10 -3.64 -7.05
C SER A 86 5.15 -4.96 -7.81
N PHE A 87 5.91 -5.93 -7.31
CA PHE A 87 6.15 -7.22 -7.96
C PHE A 87 6.08 -8.38 -6.98
N ASP A 88 5.53 -9.50 -7.44
CA ASP A 88 5.56 -10.78 -6.74
C ASP A 88 6.78 -11.55 -7.24
N VAL A 89 7.73 -11.83 -6.34
CA VAL A 89 8.97 -12.54 -6.68
C VAL A 89 9.31 -13.55 -5.59
N GLY A 90 9.11 -14.82 -5.90
CA GLY A 90 9.42 -15.94 -5.02
C GLY A 90 8.47 -15.98 -3.82
N SER A 91 8.98 -15.68 -2.63
CA SER A 91 8.20 -15.67 -1.39
C SER A 91 7.94 -14.26 -0.85
N ASN A 92 8.16 -13.22 -1.65
CA ASN A 92 8.11 -11.83 -1.19
C ASN A 92 7.42 -10.93 -2.21
N ILE A 93 6.73 -9.91 -1.70
CA ILE A 93 6.24 -8.79 -2.48
C ILE A 93 7.21 -7.63 -2.34
N TYR A 94 7.72 -7.14 -3.46
CA TYR A 94 8.64 -5.99 -3.51
C TYR A 94 7.88 -4.74 -3.93
N PHE A 95 8.14 -3.64 -3.22
CA PHE A 95 7.62 -2.31 -3.56
C PHE A 95 8.78 -1.41 -3.97
N PHE A 96 8.63 -0.74 -5.10
CA PHE A 96 9.58 0.24 -5.61
C PHE A 96 8.95 1.62 -5.52
N PHE A 97 9.62 2.52 -4.81
CA PHE A 97 9.19 3.88 -4.58
C PHE A 97 10.41 4.79 -4.39
N ARG A 98 10.20 6.10 -4.52
CA ARG A 98 11.16 7.12 -4.10
C ARG A 98 10.60 7.85 -2.88
N GLU A 99 11.43 8.22 -1.94
CA GLU A 99 11.00 8.94 -0.75
C GLU A 99 12.05 9.98 -0.32
N LYS A 100 11.73 10.78 0.70
CA LYS A 100 12.72 11.64 1.33
C LYS A 100 13.69 10.78 2.14
N ALA A 101 14.97 10.85 1.77
CA ALA A 101 16.06 10.19 2.47
C ALA A 101 16.24 10.78 3.89
N ASP A 102 15.78 10.06 4.91
CA ASP A 102 15.89 10.49 6.31
C ASP A 102 17.33 10.36 6.82
N GLU A 103 18.11 9.41 6.28
CA GLU A 103 19.53 9.19 6.58
C GLU A 103 20.45 10.33 6.09
N GLN A 104 20.01 11.12 5.11
CA GLN A 104 20.75 12.31 4.66
C GLN A 104 20.67 13.46 5.67
N ARG A 105 19.72 13.41 6.63
CA ARG A 105 19.58 14.48 7.65
C ARG A 105 20.79 14.57 8.58
N ASP A 106 21.48 13.46 8.80
CA ASP A 106 22.63 13.41 9.69
C ASP A 106 23.94 13.85 9.01
N ILE A 107 23.97 13.87 7.66
CA ILE A 107 25.16 14.21 6.87
C ILE A 107 25.27 15.74 6.66
N PHE A 108 24.14 16.45 6.65
CA PHE A 108 24.11 17.91 6.58
C PHE A 108 23.22 18.47 7.68
N PRO A 109 23.76 18.73 8.89
CA PRO A 109 23.00 19.47 9.90
C PRO A 109 22.57 20.80 9.30
N ARG A 110 21.28 21.14 9.47
CA ARG A 110 20.69 22.38 8.94
C ARG A 110 21.58 23.56 9.29
N ILE A 111 22.09 24.26 8.27
CA ILE A 111 22.78 25.55 8.40
C ILE A 111 21.72 26.62 8.69
#